data_AF-A0A7U9MM53-F1
#
_entry.id   AF-A0A7U9MM53-F1
#
_cell.length_a   1.000
_cell.length_b   1.000
_cell.length_c   1.000
_cell.angle_alpha   90.00
_cell.angle_beta   90.00
_cell.angle_gamma   90.00
#
_symmetry.space_group_name_H-M   'P 1'
#
loop_
_entity.id
_entity.type
_entity.pdbx_description
1 polymer ?
#
loop_
_entity_poly.entity_id
_entity_poly.type
_entity_poly.pdbx_seq_one_letter_code
_entity_poly.pdbx_strand_id
1 'polypeptide(L)'
;MRKERSLLAVLLIVVSVLCGCANGTVPEDNGGQSNAPMQESSGASGTEEHPETEVKTPDVQEAVPYVQPEMKGEITISCLYAEEFLNTAAEQFMKLYPDVKVTVNSYKESASESTVEDYRTYLNTKIMTGKAEDILFTSFLPITKYSEMGVFEDLSGYIQKTPELNDENYFMNVLQAAKEDSGEIYIVPYMARFDTFAFSAELLQRHGGNESDLQGIHFGKAMDLAKQLVDEMDKNNVFLIQMNEVSYAHYLIKDSIGQFIDGSTKKVSLDSPEYIALLESVRALSENGYFGSDVDFYNMEYYFAAECDYDVQAAYYSMDTKNGANHCMPLTDAEGRTLIKSNSCVAINSASASKDLAWEFIRYLLSDEVQIFPSFHGPTVSRKGLEAVAERYYAFYKEGNGGAGFGSEAEYKAILESWMEQINGCDTLDGAIMDLVDEENSKYFSGQQTAEDTAKRLKRQLEQYFNE
;
A
#
# COMPACT_ATOMS: atom_id res chain seq x y z
N MET A 1 -47.12 -6.25 14.04
CA MET A 1 -47.37 -5.28 12.96
C MET A 1 -46.46 -4.07 13.17
N ARG A 2 -45.75 -3.66 12.11
CA ARG A 2 -44.73 -2.59 11.99
C ARG A 2 -43.37 -2.94 12.60
N LYS A 3 -42.40 -3.52 11.87
CA LYS A 3 -41.62 -3.08 10.67
C LYS A 3 -40.74 -1.84 10.88
N GLU A 4 -39.43 -2.12 10.88
CA GLU A 4 -38.36 -1.46 10.10
C GLU A 4 -38.13 0.04 10.30
N ARG A 5 -36.98 0.39 10.90
CA ARG A 5 -36.08 1.44 10.41
C ARG A 5 -34.61 1.12 10.72
N SER A 6 -33.91 0.81 9.65
CA SER A 6 -32.49 1.02 9.32
C SER A 6 -31.60 1.68 10.38
N LEU A 7 -30.49 1.01 10.72
CA LEU A 7 -29.29 1.59 11.30
C LEU A 7 -28.14 1.31 10.31
N LEU A 8 -27.91 2.30 9.44
CA LEU A 8 -26.66 2.47 8.70
C LEU A 8 -25.70 3.18 9.66
N ALA A 9 -24.55 2.58 9.99
CA ALA A 9 -23.46 3.27 10.67
C ALA A 9 -22.14 2.82 10.04
N VAL A 10 -21.62 3.64 9.13
CA VAL A 10 -20.50 4.58 9.30
C VAL A 10 -19.18 3.92 8.90
N LEU A 11 -18.86 4.08 7.61
CA LEU A 11 -17.48 4.14 7.11
C LEU A 11 -16.92 5.47 7.63
N LEU A 12 -16.03 5.43 8.62
CA LEU A 12 -15.34 6.61 9.13
C LEU A 12 -14.26 7.01 8.11
N ILE A 13 -14.68 7.75 7.08
CA ILE A 13 -13.79 8.61 6.32
C ILE A 13 -13.55 9.82 7.23
N VAL A 14 -12.38 9.90 7.85
CA VAL A 14 -11.97 11.09 8.59
C VAL A 14 -11.70 12.17 7.53
N VAL A 15 -12.70 13.02 7.31
CA VAL A 15 -12.59 14.24 6.52
C VAL A 15 -12.07 15.33 7.45
N SER A 16 -10.76 15.49 7.54
CA SER A 16 -10.14 16.68 8.13
C SER A 16 -10.06 17.78 7.06
N VAL A 17 -11.18 18.46 6.80
CA VAL A 17 -11.18 19.73 6.05
C VAL A 17 -11.02 20.86 7.07
N LEU A 18 -9.82 21.43 7.17
CA LEU A 18 -9.60 22.69 7.88
C LEU A 18 -8.68 23.61 7.08
N CYS A 19 -9.30 24.38 6.16
CA CYS A 19 -8.70 25.57 5.58
C CYS A 19 -8.72 26.71 6.60
N GLY A 20 -7.57 27.02 7.19
CA GLY A 20 -7.32 28.32 7.82
C GLY A 20 -7.09 29.38 6.74
N CYS A 21 -8.05 30.27 6.50
CA CYS A 21 -7.86 31.44 5.63
C CYS A 21 -7.25 32.59 6.44
N ALA A 22 -6.00 32.97 6.17
CA ALA A 22 -5.43 34.22 6.64
C ALA A 22 -4.98 35.09 5.44
N ASN A 23 -5.73 36.17 5.20
CA ASN A 23 -5.39 37.20 4.23
C ASN A 23 -4.22 38.05 4.74
N GLY A 24 -3.07 38.00 4.06
CA GLY A 24 -1.96 38.93 4.23
C GLY A 24 -1.52 39.50 2.89
N THR A 25 -1.96 40.72 2.57
CA THR A 25 -1.50 41.49 1.41
C THR A 25 -0.04 41.91 1.59
N VAL A 26 0.83 41.63 0.61
CA VAL A 26 2.18 42.20 0.48
C VAL A 26 2.32 42.80 -0.93
N PRO A 27 2.97 43.98 -1.10
CA PRO A 27 2.91 44.76 -2.34
C PRO A 27 3.87 44.28 -3.43
N GLU A 28 3.50 44.61 -4.67
CA GLU A 28 4.32 44.51 -5.88
C GLU A 28 5.69 45.20 -5.73
N ASP A 29 6.75 44.57 -6.25
CA ASP A 29 7.80 45.34 -6.92
C ASP A 29 8.35 44.59 -8.15
N ASN A 30 8.71 45.42 -9.13
CA ASN A 30 9.00 45.12 -10.51
C ASN A 30 10.42 44.59 -10.76
N GLY A 31 10.51 43.73 -11.78
CA GLY A 31 11.41 43.99 -12.90
C GLY A 31 12.69 43.17 -12.95
N GLY A 32 12.96 42.60 -14.13
CA GLY A 32 14.31 42.18 -14.50
C GLY A 32 14.40 41.00 -15.46
N GLN A 33 13.99 41.19 -16.72
CA GLN A 33 14.42 40.33 -17.82
C GLN A 33 15.95 40.33 -17.94
N SER A 34 16.54 39.15 -18.16
CA SER A 34 17.75 39.07 -19.00
C SER A 34 17.74 37.77 -19.81
N ASN A 35 17.97 37.96 -21.11
CA ASN A 35 18.00 36.96 -22.16
C ASN A 35 19.46 36.63 -22.52
N ALA A 36 19.62 35.42 -23.06
CA ALA A 36 20.63 34.96 -24.04
C ALA A 36 21.94 34.32 -23.52
N PRO A 37 22.60 33.47 -24.32
CA PRO A 37 22.05 32.41 -25.19
C PRO A 37 22.79 31.05 -25.03
N MET A 38 22.09 29.97 -25.36
CA MET A 38 22.68 28.65 -25.62
C MET A 38 23.50 28.66 -26.91
N GLN A 39 24.67 28.03 -26.88
CA GLN A 39 25.54 27.81 -28.02
C GLN A 39 25.65 26.30 -28.26
N GLU A 40 25.11 25.83 -29.39
CA GLU A 40 25.35 24.49 -29.93
C GLU A 40 26.80 24.36 -30.41
N SER A 41 27.41 23.20 -30.17
CA SER A 41 28.52 22.73 -31.00
C SER A 41 28.34 21.25 -31.34
N SER A 42 28.17 21.01 -32.63
CA SER A 42 28.31 19.74 -33.32
C SER A 42 29.76 19.25 -33.30
N GLY A 43 29.95 17.92 -33.25
CA GLY A 43 31.25 17.28 -33.39
C GLY A 43 31.09 15.78 -33.61
N ALA A 44 31.51 15.32 -34.79
CA ALA A 44 31.24 14.01 -35.35
C ALA A 44 32.30 12.95 -35.02
N SER A 45 31.85 11.69 -35.13
CA SER A 45 32.54 10.54 -35.76
C SER A 45 33.94 10.12 -35.25
N GLY A 46 33.98 8.94 -34.64
CA GLY A 46 35.19 8.13 -34.50
C GLY A 46 34.81 6.65 -34.33
N THR A 47 34.76 5.92 -35.44
CA THR A 47 34.57 4.47 -35.50
C THR A 47 35.92 3.78 -35.31
N GLU A 48 36.05 2.94 -34.28
CA GLU A 48 37.14 1.95 -34.19
C GLU A 48 36.53 0.55 -34.05
N GLU A 49 36.82 -0.30 -35.03
CA GLU A 49 36.46 -1.71 -35.09
C GLU A 49 37.41 -2.55 -34.21
N HIS A 50 36.83 -3.43 -33.39
CA HIS A 50 37.52 -4.58 -32.78
C HIS A 50 36.55 -5.78 -32.75
N PRO A 51 37.04 -7.03 -32.72
CA PRO A 51 36.57 -8.11 -33.59
C PRO A 51 35.44 -8.94 -32.97
N GLU A 52 34.62 -9.48 -33.87
CA GLU A 52 33.52 -10.40 -33.62
C GLU A 52 33.90 -11.53 -32.65
N THR A 53 33.25 -11.53 -31.48
CA THR A 53 33.11 -12.72 -30.65
C THR A 53 31.68 -13.20 -30.86
N GLU A 54 31.51 -14.39 -31.45
CA GLU A 54 30.21 -15.06 -31.58
C GLU A 54 29.58 -15.20 -30.18
N VAL A 55 28.65 -14.30 -29.87
CA VAL A 55 27.72 -14.47 -28.76
C VAL A 55 26.71 -15.50 -29.23
N LYS A 56 26.80 -16.73 -28.69
CA LYS A 56 25.72 -17.70 -28.79
C LYS A 56 24.48 -17.06 -28.16
N THR A 57 23.54 -16.66 -29.00
CA THR A 57 22.18 -16.30 -28.61
C THR A 57 21.64 -17.44 -27.75
N PRO A 58 21.15 -17.18 -26.52
CA PRO A 58 20.39 -18.18 -25.80
C PRO A 58 19.19 -18.57 -26.66
N ASP A 59 18.93 -19.86 -26.74
CA ASP A 59 17.79 -20.46 -27.42
C ASP A 59 16.52 -19.78 -26.90
N VAL A 60 15.96 -18.83 -27.67
CA VAL A 60 14.66 -18.23 -27.37
C VAL A 60 13.66 -19.34 -27.65
N GLN A 61 13.30 -20.10 -26.61
CA GLN A 61 12.06 -20.87 -26.64
C GLN A 61 10.96 -19.86 -26.97
N GLU A 62 10.41 -19.94 -28.18
CA GLU A 62 9.20 -19.20 -28.55
C GLU A 62 8.17 -19.46 -27.45
N ALA A 63 7.88 -18.42 -26.66
CA ALA A 63 6.90 -18.52 -25.60
C ALA A 63 5.55 -18.84 -26.27
N VAL A 64 5.09 -20.08 -26.11
CA VAL A 64 3.78 -20.50 -26.63
C VAL A 64 2.75 -19.61 -25.93
N PRO A 65 1.98 -18.79 -26.68
CA PRO A 65 1.01 -17.90 -26.07
C PRO A 65 -0.04 -18.71 -25.34
N TYR A 66 -0.55 -18.14 -24.26
CA TYR A 66 -1.60 -18.73 -23.45
C TYR A 66 -2.84 -18.96 -24.33
N VAL A 67 -3.36 -20.17 -24.27
CA VAL A 67 -4.56 -20.56 -25.02
C VAL A 67 -5.70 -20.63 -24.03
N GLN A 68 -6.73 -19.80 -24.26
CA GLN A 68 -7.94 -19.82 -23.45
C GLN A 68 -8.53 -21.25 -23.41
N PRO A 69 -8.85 -21.78 -22.21
CA PRO A 69 -9.47 -23.10 -22.07
C PRO A 69 -10.90 -23.11 -22.62
N GLU A 70 -11.54 -24.29 -22.65
CA GLU A 70 -12.98 -24.35 -22.86
C GLU A 70 -13.69 -23.56 -21.76
N MET A 71 -14.44 -22.52 -22.13
CA MET A 71 -15.14 -21.63 -21.19
C MET A 71 -16.41 -22.29 -20.64
N LYS A 72 -16.20 -23.30 -19.80
CA LYS A 72 -17.25 -24.12 -19.20
C LYS A 72 -16.80 -24.70 -17.86
N GLY A 73 -17.69 -24.71 -16.88
CA GLY A 73 -17.44 -25.31 -15.58
C GLY A 73 -17.89 -24.43 -14.42
N GLU A 74 -17.38 -24.72 -13.23
CA GLU A 74 -17.65 -23.95 -12.02
C GLU A 74 -16.33 -23.48 -11.42
N ILE A 75 -16.30 -22.22 -10.95
CA ILE A 75 -15.24 -21.67 -10.10
C ILE A 75 -15.84 -21.08 -8.83
N THR A 76 -15.11 -21.23 -7.73
CA THR A 76 -15.47 -20.75 -6.41
C THR A 76 -14.42 -19.78 -5.90
N ILE A 77 -14.86 -18.74 -5.16
CA ILE A 77 -14.00 -17.66 -4.70
C ILE A 77 -14.20 -17.48 -3.20
N SER A 78 -13.12 -17.49 -2.42
CA SER A 78 -13.15 -17.16 -1.00
C SER A 78 -12.69 -15.72 -0.80
N CYS A 79 -13.50 -14.93 -0.09
CA CYS A 79 -13.12 -13.59 0.37
C CYS A 79 -13.58 -13.36 1.82
N LEU A 80 -12.84 -12.52 2.55
CA LEU A 80 -13.20 -12.16 3.92
C LEU A 80 -14.51 -11.35 3.94
N TYR A 81 -14.56 -10.31 3.10
CA TYR A 81 -15.68 -9.39 2.99
C TYR A 81 -16.37 -9.51 1.63
N ALA A 82 -17.64 -9.14 1.59
CA ALA A 82 -18.34 -8.94 0.33
C ALA A 82 -17.75 -7.72 -0.40
N GLU A 83 -17.32 -7.93 -1.65
CA GLU A 83 -16.73 -6.89 -2.50
C GLU A 83 -17.70 -6.56 -3.66
N GLU A 84 -18.13 -5.30 -3.78
CA GLU A 84 -19.11 -4.90 -4.80
C GLU A 84 -18.59 -5.13 -6.22
N PHE A 85 -17.32 -4.79 -6.47
CA PHE A 85 -16.69 -4.99 -7.77
C PHE A 85 -16.62 -6.48 -8.13
N LEU A 86 -16.36 -7.35 -7.15
CA LEU A 86 -16.21 -8.79 -7.37
C LEU A 86 -17.53 -9.45 -7.77
N ASN A 87 -18.62 -9.11 -7.07
CA ASN A 87 -19.95 -9.61 -7.41
C ASN A 87 -20.38 -9.14 -8.79
N THR A 88 -20.15 -7.86 -9.09
CA THR A 88 -20.46 -7.28 -10.41
C THR A 88 -19.66 -7.97 -11.51
N ALA A 89 -18.35 -8.20 -11.30
CA ALA A 89 -17.50 -8.91 -12.25
C ALA A 89 -17.94 -10.36 -12.45
N ALA A 90 -18.31 -11.07 -11.38
CA ALA A 90 -18.83 -12.45 -11.46
C ALA A 90 -20.10 -12.53 -12.33
N GLU A 91 -21.05 -11.61 -12.13
CA GLU A 91 -22.28 -11.53 -12.94
C GLU A 91 -21.98 -11.25 -14.41
N GLN A 92 -21.10 -10.29 -14.70
CA GLN A 92 -20.72 -9.95 -16.07
C GLN A 92 -19.96 -11.09 -16.76
N PHE A 93 -19.07 -11.77 -16.04
CA PHE A 93 -18.33 -12.92 -16.55
C PHE A 93 -19.24 -14.09 -16.91
N MET A 94 -20.22 -14.42 -16.05
CA MET A 94 -21.22 -15.47 -16.35
C MET A 94 -22.14 -15.08 -17.52
N LYS A 95 -22.37 -13.78 -17.74
CA LYS A 95 -23.11 -13.30 -18.91
C LYS A 95 -22.30 -13.43 -20.20
N LEU A 96 -20.99 -13.19 -20.13
CA LEU A 96 -20.05 -13.35 -21.24
C LEU A 96 -19.84 -14.83 -21.59
N TYR A 97 -19.81 -15.70 -20.57
CA TYR A 97 -19.60 -17.14 -20.68
C TYR A 97 -20.74 -17.93 -20.00
N PRO A 98 -21.87 -18.18 -20.70
CA PRO A 98 -23.07 -18.76 -20.10
C PRO A 98 -22.92 -20.19 -19.56
N ASP A 99 -21.89 -20.92 -19.99
CA ASP A 99 -21.57 -22.27 -19.52
C ASP A 99 -20.61 -22.28 -18.32
N VAL A 100 -20.18 -21.10 -17.86
CA VAL A 100 -19.37 -20.91 -16.65
C VAL A 100 -20.27 -20.43 -15.52
N LYS A 101 -20.03 -20.97 -14.32
CA LYS A 101 -20.65 -20.51 -13.09
C LYS A 101 -19.58 -20.04 -12.11
N VAL A 102 -19.77 -18.82 -11.59
CA VAL A 102 -18.90 -18.23 -10.57
C VAL A 102 -19.68 -18.15 -9.26
N THR A 103 -19.12 -18.69 -8.17
CA THR A 103 -19.71 -18.60 -6.83
C THR A 103 -18.77 -17.84 -5.91
N VAL A 104 -19.18 -16.65 -5.46
CA VAL A 104 -18.44 -15.84 -4.49
C VAL A 104 -18.90 -16.20 -3.08
N ASN A 105 -17.99 -16.73 -2.27
CA ASN A 105 -18.19 -17.07 -0.88
C ASN A 105 -17.51 -16.01 0.00
N SER A 106 -18.26 -14.98 0.40
CA SER A 106 -17.82 -14.04 1.43
C SER A 106 -18.05 -14.61 2.82
N TYR A 107 -17.04 -14.54 3.69
CA TYR A 107 -17.15 -15.05 5.05
C TYR A 107 -18.06 -14.17 5.92
N LYS A 108 -18.00 -12.85 5.74
CA LYS A 108 -18.93 -11.90 6.38
C LYS A 108 -19.36 -10.77 5.44
N GLU A 109 -20.54 -10.23 5.74
CA GLU A 109 -21.05 -8.99 5.14
C GLU A 109 -20.43 -7.71 5.76
N SER A 110 -19.91 -7.77 7.00
CA SER A 110 -19.25 -6.64 7.67
C SER A 110 -18.28 -7.07 8.80
N ALA A 111 -17.37 -6.18 9.20
CA ALA A 111 -16.30 -6.43 10.17
C ALA A 111 -16.78 -6.40 11.64
N SER A 112 -16.33 -7.36 12.44
CA SER A 112 -16.29 -7.35 13.91
C SER A 112 -14.90 -7.74 14.41
N GLU A 113 -14.51 -7.39 15.64
CA GLU A 113 -13.13 -7.62 16.17
C GLU A 113 -12.60 -9.07 15.98
N SER A 114 -13.43 -10.11 16.10
CA SER A 114 -12.98 -11.51 15.90
C SER A 114 -12.91 -12.00 14.44
N THR A 115 -13.30 -11.17 13.45
CA THR A 115 -13.65 -11.65 12.10
C THR A 115 -12.47 -12.20 11.31
N VAL A 116 -11.30 -11.59 11.45
CA VAL A 116 -10.09 -11.99 10.71
C VAL A 116 -9.62 -13.37 11.17
N GLU A 117 -9.49 -13.59 12.48
CA GLU A 117 -9.07 -14.88 13.05
C GLU A 117 -10.07 -16.01 12.79
N ASP A 118 -11.37 -15.70 12.88
CA ASP A 118 -12.43 -16.64 12.55
C ASP A 118 -12.33 -17.08 11.07
N TYR A 119 -12.09 -16.13 10.16
CA TYR A 119 -11.91 -16.42 8.74
C TYR A 119 -10.64 -17.22 8.46
N ARG A 120 -9.50 -16.84 9.06
CA ARG A 120 -8.23 -17.59 8.95
C ARG A 120 -8.42 -19.04 9.40
N THR A 121 -9.09 -19.25 10.53
CA THR A 121 -9.40 -20.60 11.06
C THR A 121 -10.31 -21.40 10.11
N TYR A 122 -11.36 -20.76 9.60
CA TYR A 122 -12.27 -21.35 8.62
C TYR A 122 -11.52 -21.77 7.35
N LEU A 123 -10.72 -20.86 6.77
CA LEU A 123 -9.99 -21.08 5.54
C LEU A 123 -8.90 -22.15 5.73
N ASN A 124 -8.15 -22.12 6.83
CA ASN A 124 -7.19 -23.18 7.18
C ASN A 124 -7.85 -24.55 7.22
N THR A 125 -9.03 -24.66 7.83
CA THR A 125 -9.79 -25.92 7.85
C THR A 125 -10.18 -26.39 6.44
N LYS A 126 -10.62 -25.47 5.58
CA LYS A 126 -10.94 -25.77 4.18
C LYS A 126 -9.69 -26.21 3.41
N ILE A 127 -8.56 -25.53 3.56
CA ILE A 127 -7.28 -25.89 2.94
C ILE A 127 -6.87 -27.30 3.37
N MET A 128 -6.79 -27.57 4.68
CA MET A 128 -6.40 -28.87 5.23
C MET A 128 -7.31 -30.03 4.79
N THR A 129 -8.60 -29.74 4.56
CA THR A 129 -9.57 -30.76 4.12
C THR A 129 -9.69 -30.88 2.60
N GLY A 130 -8.89 -30.12 1.82
CA GLY A 130 -8.94 -30.12 0.36
C GLY A 130 -10.24 -29.55 -0.21
N LYS A 131 -10.88 -28.63 0.52
CA LYS A 131 -12.19 -28.02 0.21
C LYS A 131 -12.14 -26.50 0.13
N ALA A 132 -10.94 -25.92 0.10
CA ALA A 132 -10.76 -24.51 -0.15
C ALA A 132 -11.22 -24.17 -1.57
N GLU A 133 -11.74 -22.96 -1.71
CA GLU A 133 -12.22 -22.39 -2.95
C GLU A 133 -11.09 -22.29 -3.99
N ASP A 134 -11.45 -22.13 -5.27
CA ASP A 134 -10.49 -22.12 -6.39
C ASP A 134 -9.64 -20.86 -6.42
N ILE A 135 -10.24 -19.71 -6.09
CA ILE A 135 -9.59 -18.41 -6.00
C ILE A 135 -9.66 -17.92 -4.55
N LEU A 136 -8.54 -17.41 -4.05
CA LEU A 136 -8.41 -16.89 -2.68
C LEU A 136 -8.07 -15.41 -2.73
N PHE A 137 -8.98 -14.57 -2.24
CA PHE A 137 -8.65 -13.18 -1.93
C PHE A 137 -7.77 -13.12 -0.68
N THR A 138 -6.70 -12.35 -0.78
CA THR A 138 -5.56 -12.43 0.15
C THR A 138 -5.64 -11.46 1.32
N SER A 139 -6.73 -10.69 1.42
CA SER A 139 -6.97 -9.76 2.51
C SER A 139 -6.80 -10.43 3.89
N PHE A 140 -5.82 -9.93 4.65
CA PHE A 140 -5.44 -10.44 5.97
C PHE A 140 -5.00 -11.92 5.98
N LEU A 141 -4.58 -12.50 4.87
CA LEU A 141 -4.04 -13.87 4.85
C LEU A 141 -2.54 -13.88 5.15
N PRO A 142 -2.03 -14.92 5.84
CA PRO A 142 -0.61 -15.08 6.11
C PRO A 142 0.12 -15.58 4.85
N ILE A 143 0.38 -14.68 3.89
CA ILE A 143 0.84 -15.02 2.54
C ILE A 143 2.07 -15.91 2.55
N THR A 144 3.12 -15.50 3.26
CA THR A 144 4.38 -16.27 3.33
C THR A 144 4.15 -17.68 3.87
N LYS A 145 3.32 -17.84 4.91
CA LYS A 145 3.00 -19.16 5.48
C LYS A 145 2.24 -20.03 4.48
N TYR A 146 1.27 -19.46 3.75
CA TYR A 146 0.50 -20.19 2.75
C TYR A 146 1.32 -20.57 1.52
N SER A 147 2.24 -19.70 1.07
CA SER A 147 3.22 -20.04 0.03
C SER A 147 4.14 -21.17 0.47
N GLU A 148 4.72 -21.12 1.68
CA GLU A 148 5.57 -22.19 2.24
C GLU A 148 4.84 -23.54 2.34
N MET A 149 3.53 -23.51 2.62
CA MET A 149 2.66 -24.68 2.66
C MET A 149 2.26 -25.21 1.27
N GLY A 150 2.61 -24.50 0.20
CA GLY A 150 2.23 -24.84 -1.18
C GLY A 150 0.73 -24.65 -1.47
N VAL A 151 0.06 -23.74 -0.75
CA VAL A 151 -1.38 -23.47 -0.93
C VAL A 151 -1.67 -22.77 -2.25
N PHE A 152 -0.74 -21.93 -2.72
CA PHE A 152 -0.94 -21.11 -3.90
C PHE A 152 -0.30 -21.73 -5.14
N GLU A 153 -0.98 -21.60 -6.28
CA GLU A 153 -0.44 -21.94 -7.59
C GLU A 153 0.58 -20.90 -8.05
N ASP A 154 1.61 -21.33 -8.77
CA ASP A 154 2.51 -20.41 -9.47
C ASP A 154 1.82 -19.79 -10.70
N LEU A 155 1.61 -18.48 -10.63
CA LEU A 155 0.98 -17.66 -11.65
C LEU A 155 1.97 -17.07 -12.66
N SER A 156 3.28 -17.25 -12.44
CA SER A 156 4.33 -16.66 -13.30
C SER A 156 4.16 -17.06 -14.77
N GLY A 157 3.90 -18.36 -15.01
CA GLY A 157 3.68 -18.91 -16.35
C GLY A 157 2.39 -18.41 -17.01
N TYR A 158 1.35 -18.15 -16.22
CA TYR A 158 0.09 -17.58 -16.72
C TYR A 158 0.28 -16.13 -17.16
N ILE A 159 0.99 -15.33 -16.35
CA ILE A 159 1.33 -13.93 -16.67
C ILE A 159 2.20 -13.87 -17.93
N GLN A 160 3.31 -14.62 -17.96
CA GLN A 160 4.25 -14.59 -19.08
C GLN A 160 3.61 -14.97 -20.41
N LYS A 161 2.69 -15.94 -20.40
CA LYS A 161 2.07 -16.45 -21.61
C LYS A 161 0.88 -15.59 -22.07
N THR A 162 0.38 -14.65 -21.26
CA THR A 162 -0.77 -13.80 -21.62
C THR A 162 -0.30 -12.50 -22.29
N PRO A 163 -0.33 -12.37 -23.63
CA PRO A 163 0.33 -11.26 -24.32
C PRO A 163 -0.30 -9.88 -24.06
N GLU A 164 -1.58 -9.87 -23.64
CA GLU A 164 -2.30 -8.66 -23.25
C GLU A 164 -1.72 -8.01 -21.99
N LEU A 165 -1.11 -8.80 -21.09
CA LEU A 165 -0.42 -8.33 -19.90
C LEU A 165 0.98 -7.85 -20.28
N ASN A 166 1.06 -6.58 -20.66
CA ASN A 166 2.27 -5.92 -21.11
C ASN A 166 2.34 -4.46 -20.63
N ASP A 167 3.50 -3.82 -20.78
CA ASP A 167 3.75 -2.46 -20.29
C ASP A 167 2.89 -1.36 -20.96
N GLU A 168 2.32 -1.63 -22.13
CA GLU A 168 1.43 -0.69 -22.83
C GLU A 168 0.07 -0.61 -22.13
N ASN A 169 -0.45 -1.74 -21.65
CA ASN A 169 -1.79 -1.81 -21.06
C ASN A 169 -1.77 -1.81 -19.52
N TYR A 170 -0.68 -2.29 -18.90
CA TYR A 170 -0.60 -2.55 -17.47
C TYR A 170 0.68 -2.00 -16.84
N PHE A 171 0.62 -1.76 -15.53
CA PHE A 171 1.81 -1.57 -14.70
C PHE A 171 2.42 -2.94 -14.39
N MET A 172 3.29 -3.45 -15.27
CA MET A 172 3.86 -4.79 -15.10
C MET A 172 4.76 -4.90 -13.87
N ASN A 173 5.41 -3.81 -13.47
CA ASN A 173 6.15 -3.71 -12.22
C ASN A 173 5.24 -3.99 -11.01
N VAL A 174 3.99 -3.54 -11.05
CA VAL A 174 2.99 -3.79 -10.02
C VAL A 174 2.48 -5.23 -10.08
N LEU A 175 2.08 -5.72 -11.25
CA LEU A 175 1.60 -7.10 -11.41
C LEU A 175 2.64 -8.15 -11.01
N GLN A 176 3.93 -7.81 -11.13
CA GLN A 176 5.06 -8.67 -10.74
C GLN A 176 5.67 -8.28 -9.39
N ALA A 177 5.07 -7.36 -8.63
CA ALA A 177 5.66 -6.84 -7.39
C ALA A 177 5.80 -7.92 -6.29
N ALA A 178 4.99 -8.97 -6.35
CA ALA A 178 5.06 -10.12 -5.43
C ALA A 178 5.92 -11.28 -5.96
N LYS A 179 6.74 -11.04 -6.99
CA LYS A 179 7.66 -12.05 -7.52
C LYS A 179 8.74 -12.39 -6.49
N GLU A 180 8.87 -13.67 -6.20
CA GLU A 180 9.90 -14.18 -5.30
C GLU A 180 11.26 -14.25 -6.00
N ASP A 181 12.34 -14.37 -5.22
CA ASP A 181 13.71 -14.50 -5.75
C ASP A 181 13.88 -15.74 -6.66
N SER A 182 13.05 -16.78 -6.47
CA SER A 182 12.98 -17.96 -7.33
C SER A 182 12.46 -17.65 -8.74
N GLY A 183 11.75 -16.53 -8.89
CA GLY A 183 11.08 -16.10 -10.12
C GLY A 183 9.58 -16.43 -10.18
N GLU A 184 9.06 -17.14 -9.19
CA GLU A 184 7.65 -17.54 -9.08
C GLU A 184 6.79 -16.37 -8.59
N ILE A 185 5.49 -16.39 -8.94
CA ILE A 185 4.52 -15.38 -8.52
C ILE A 185 3.28 -16.11 -8.01
N TYR A 186 3.03 -16.07 -6.69
CA TYR A 186 1.92 -16.80 -6.08
C TYR A 186 0.65 -15.96 -5.87
N ILE A 187 0.79 -14.63 -5.86
CA ILE A 187 -0.30 -13.68 -5.71
C ILE A 187 -0.18 -12.56 -6.75
N VAL A 188 -1.31 -12.05 -7.23
CA VAL A 188 -1.37 -10.96 -8.21
C VAL A 188 -2.25 -9.84 -7.67
N PRO A 189 -1.80 -8.57 -7.67
CA PRO A 189 -2.63 -7.45 -7.25
C PRO A 189 -3.77 -7.20 -8.23
N TYR A 190 -4.99 -7.02 -7.71
CA TYR A 190 -6.10 -6.46 -8.48
C TYR A 190 -6.24 -4.94 -8.26
N MET A 191 -5.57 -4.41 -7.23
CA MET A 191 -5.47 -2.98 -6.90
C MET A 191 -4.11 -2.73 -6.21
N ALA A 192 -3.46 -1.63 -6.55
CA ALA A 192 -2.14 -1.26 -6.05
C ALA A 192 -2.25 -0.32 -4.85
N ARG A 193 -2.38 -0.88 -3.65
CA ARG A 193 -2.36 -0.11 -2.40
C ARG A 193 -0.95 -0.07 -1.86
N PHE A 194 -0.46 1.12 -1.54
CA PHE A 194 0.87 1.33 -0.94
C PHE A 194 0.80 2.44 0.10
N ASP A 195 1.74 2.45 1.03
CA ASP A 195 1.78 3.47 2.08
C ASP A 195 2.34 4.78 1.51
N THR A 196 1.76 5.90 1.92
CA THR A 196 2.26 7.23 1.55
C THR A 196 2.56 8.06 2.80
N PHE A 197 3.33 9.10 2.58
CA PHE A 197 3.77 10.00 3.63
C PHE A 197 3.88 11.42 3.10
N ALA A 198 3.62 12.40 3.95
CA ALA A 198 3.76 13.81 3.65
C ALA A 198 4.34 14.56 4.86
N PHE A 199 5.00 15.69 4.59
CA PHE A 199 5.49 16.60 5.62
C PHE A 199 4.69 17.90 5.61
N SER A 200 4.66 18.63 6.73
CA SER A 200 4.10 19.99 6.71
C SER A 200 4.92 20.91 5.82
N ALA A 201 4.27 21.54 4.83
CA ALA A 201 4.85 22.58 3.99
C ALA A 201 5.45 23.71 4.80
N GLU A 202 4.68 24.18 5.79
CA GLU A 202 5.03 25.32 6.61
C GLU A 202 6.25 25.02 7.47
N LEU A 203 6.30 23.85 8.11
CA LEU A 203 7.43 23.49 8.96
C LEU A 203 8.71 23.26 8.13
N LEU A 204 8.60 22.60 6.97
CA LEU A 204 9.74 22.41 6.07
C LEU A 204 10.29 23.73 5.52
N GLN A 205 9.40 24.65 5.13
CA GLN A 205 9.82 25.97 4.63
C GLN A 205 10.61 26.73 5.70
N ARG A 206 10.16 26.68 6.97
CA ARG A 206 10.83 27.34 8.09
C ARG A 206 12.17 26.69 8.44
N HIS A 207 12.30 25.36 8.31
CA HIS A 207 13.55 24.63 8.50
C HIS A 207 14.62 25.01 7.46
N GLY A 208 14.20 25.34 6.23
CA GLY A 208 15.12 25.70 5.14
C GLY A 208 15.85 24.51 4.50
N GLY A 209 15.27 23.30 4.62
CA GLY A 209 15.80 22.07 4.04
C GLY A 209 15.65 22.00 2.51
N ASN A 210 16.50 21.19 1.88
CA ASN A 210 16.40 20.93 0.43
C ASN A 210 15.45 19.77 0.16
N GLU A 211 14.34 20.09 -0.52
CA GLU A 211 13.24 19.20 -0.85
C GLU A 211 13.66 17.96 -1.67
N SER A 212 14.77 18.04 -2.41
CA SER A 212 15.26 16.95 -3.25
C SER A 212 15.73 15.71 -2.49
N ASP A 213 16.08 15.85 -1.21
CA ASP A 213 16.64 14.75 -0.40
C ASP A 213 15.55 13.91 0.30
N LEU A 214 14.27 14.25 0.06
CA LEU A 214 13.14 13.60 0.73
C LEU A 214 12.55 12.43 -0.05
N GLN A 215 12.88 12.24 -1.34
CA GLN A 215 12.31 11.17 -2.15
C GLN A 215 12.72 9.77 -1.70
N GLY A 216 11.77 8.83 -1.72
CA GLY A 216 12.04 7.41 -1.43
C GLY A 216 12.46 7.16 0.02
N ILE A 217 11.90 7.93 0.95
CA ILE A 217 12.21 7.85 2.39
C ILE A 217 11.39 6.76 3.08
N HIS A 218 12.04 6.03 3.98
CA HIS A 218 11.39 5.04 4.84
C HIS A 218 10.93 5.68 6.15
N PHE A 219 10.01 5.02 6.87
CA PHE A 219 9.25 5.66 7.96
C PHE A 219 10.15 6.18 9.09
N GLY A 220 11.12 5.38 9.55
CA GLY A 220 12.03 5.79 10.62
C GLY A 220 12.82 7.05 10.27
N LYS A 221 13.36 7.14 9.05
CA LYS A 221 14.11 8.31 8.60
C LYS A 221 13.22 9.54 8.43
N ALA A 222 11.99 9.35 7.96
CA ALA A 222 11.01 10.43 7.87
C ALA A 222 10.68 10.98 9.27
N MET A 223 10.56 10.10 10.27
CA MET A 223 10.31 10.50 11.65
C MET A 223 11.48 11.22 12.31
N ASP A 224 12.72 10.90 11.96
CA ASP A 224 13.88 11.65 12.46
C ASP A 224 13.84 13.11 11.97
N LEU A 225 13.51 13.33 10.70
CA LEU A 225 13.33 14.69 10.18
C LEU A 225 12.12 15.37 10.82
N ALA A 226 10.97 14.68 10.89
CA ALA A 226 9.77 15.26 11.50
C ALA A 226 9.99 15.68 12.96
N LYS A 227 10.78 14.92 13.74
CA LYS A 227 11.20 15.32 15.10
C LYS A 227 12.03 16.59 15.09
N GLN A 228 12.99 16.73 14.17
CA GLN A 228 13.77 17.96 14.02
C GLN A 228 12.87 19.16 13.72
N LEU A 229 11.89 18.99 12.84
CA LEU A 229 10.90 20.03 12.53
C LEU A 229 10.10 20.45 13.76
N VAL A 230 9.70 19.50 14.62
CA VAL A 230 9.02 19.82 15.88
C VAL A 230 9.95 20.54 16.85
N ASP A 231 11.22 20.11 16.96
CA ASP A 231 12.20 20.64 17.91
C ASP A 231 12.67 22.07 17.61
N GLU A 232 12.62 22.47 16.35
CA GLU A 232 12.97 23.82 15.91
C GLU A 232 11.85 24.84 16.13
N MET A 233 10.64 24.37 16.46
CA MET A 233 9.44 25.20 16.61
C MET A 233 9.04 25.36 18.08
N ASP A 234 8.14 26.29 18.35
CA ASP A 234 7.44 26.32 19.64
C ASP A 234 6.46 25.14 19.71
N LYS A 235 6.74 24.18 20.60
CA LYS A 235 6.00 22.91 20.74
C LYS A 235 4.57 23.06 21.25
N ASN A 236 4.12 24.28 21.55
CA ASN A 236 2.78 24.54 22.07
C ASN A 236 1.66 24.19 21.09
N ASN A 237 1.96 24.13 19.79
CA ASN A 237 0.99 23.78 18.75
C ASN A 237 1.57 22.98 17.57
N VAL A 238 2.77 22.43 17.73
CA VAL A 238 3.44 21.63 16.70
C VAL A 238 3.65 20.23 17.23
N PHE A 239 3.12 19.24 16.51
CA PHE A 239 3.12 17.83 16.87
C PHE A 239 3.85 17.03 15.81
N LEU A 240 4.34 15.85 16.19
CA LEU A 240 5.08 14.98 15.29
C LEU A 240 4.19 14.43 14.17
N ILE A 241 3.14 13.73 14.56
CA ILE A 241 2.20 13.03 13.67
C ILE A 241 0.91 12.74 14.43
N GLN A 242 -0.21 12.61 13.72
CA GLN A 242 -1.51 12.29 14.30
C GLN A 242 -1.64 10.79 14.63
N MET A 243 -0.83 10.31 15.59
CA MET A 243 -0.85 8.94 16.09
C MET A 243 -0.67 8.92 17.62
N ASN A 244 -1.05 7.82 18.27
CA ASN A 244 -0.66 7.54 19.65
C ASN A 244 0.65 6.74 19.70
N GLU A 245 1.20 6.55 20.90
CA GLU A 245 2.44 5.78 21.08
C GLU A 245 2.40 4.34 20.55
N VAL A 246 1.25 3.65 20.59
CA VAL A 246 1.11 2.27 20.08
C VAL A 246 1.21 2.27 18.55
N SER A 247 0.40 3.08 17.87
CA SER A 247 0.41 3.18 16.40
C SER A 247 1.75 3.70 15.88
N TYR A 248 2.36 4.66 16.57
CA TYR A 248 3.68 5.16 16.20
C TYR A 248 4.77 4.08 16.34
N ALA A 249 4.76 3.32 17.44
CA ALA A 249 5.67 2.20 17.63
C ALA A 249 5.43 1.10 16.59
N HIS A 250 4.18 0.81 16.22
CA HIS A 250 3.83 -0.16 15.17
C HIS A 250 4.59 0.15 13.88
N TYR A 251 4.49 1.38 13.36
CA TYR A 251 5.15 1.76 12.12
C TYR A 251 6.68 1.75 12.22
N LEU A 252 7.26 2.23 13.33
CA LEU A 252 8.71 2.16 13.55
C LEU A 252 9.23 0.72 13.60
N ILE A 253 8.52 -0.17 14.29
CA ILE A 253 8.90 -1.58 14.42
C ILE A 253 8.73 -2.28 13.08
N LYS A 254 7.65 -2.00 12.35
CA LYS A 254 7.44 -2.55 11.00
C LYS A 254 8.56 -2.14 10.04
N ASP A 255 8.93 -0.86 10.03
CA ASP A 255 10.01 -0.29 9.23
C ASP A 255 11.38 -0.93 9.53
N SER A 256 11.59 -1.37 10.77
CA SER A 256 12.82 -2.00 11.24
C SER A 256 12.68 -3.49 11.53
N ILE A 257 11.61 -4.15 11.05
CA ILE A 257 11.25 -5.50 11.48
C ILE A 257 12.34 -6.53 11.19
N GLY A 258 13.08 -6.36 10.08
CA GLY A 258 14.19 -7.22 9.69
C GLY A 258 15.37 -7.20 10.67
N GLN A 259 15.48 -6.19 11.54
CA GLN A 259 16.48 -6.16 12.63
C GLN A 259 16.09 -7.11 13.77
N PHE A 260 14.80 -7.38 13.92
CA PHE A 260 14.23 -8.12 15.04
C PHE A 260 13.77 -9.53 14.66
N ILE A 261 13.35 -9.74 13.42
CA ILE A 261 12.84 -11.00 12.92
C ILE A 261 13.52 -11.32 11.60
N ASP A 262 14.28 -12.42 11.58
CA ASP A 262 14.74 -13.02 10.33
C ASP A 262 13.67 -13.99 9.84
N GLY A 263 12.91 -13.59 8.82
CA GLY A 263 11.83 -14.41 8.26
C GLY A 263 12.33 -15.73 7.65
N SER A 264 13.57 -15.78 7.15
CA SER A 264 14.13 -16.97 6.52
C SER A 264 14.55 -18.04 7.53
N THR A 265 15.18 -17.62 8.64
CA THR A 265 15.60 -18.52 9.72
C THR A 265 14.55 -18.62 10.84
N LYS A 266 13.48 -17.82 10.75
CA LYS A 266 12.44 -17.64 11.78
C LYS A 266 13.01 -17.27 13.15
N LYS A 267 14.18 -16.61 13.16
CA LYS A 267 14.88 -16.22 14.38
C LYS A 267 14.34 -14.90 14.90
N VAL A 268 13.93 -14.90 16.17
CA VAL A 268 13.42 -13.72 16.88
C VAL A 268 14.49 -13.15 17.81
N SER A 269 14.82 -11.87 17.63
CA SER A 269 15.85 -11.12 18.36
C SER A 269 15.28 -9.86 19.02
N LEU A 270 14.05 -9.94 19.55
CA LEU A 270 13.33 -8.83 20.19
C LEU A 270 13.71 -8.60 21.65
N ASP A 271 14.34 -9.56 22.33
CA ASP A 271 14.88 -9.39 23.67
C ASP A 271 16.23 -8.65 23.66
N SER A 272 16.28 -7.56 22.88
CA SER A 272 17.49 -6.82 22.58
C SER A 272 17.46 -5.43 23.23
N PRO A 273 18.63 -4.86 23.56
CA PRO A 273 18.74 -3.47 23.99
C PRO A 273 18.11 -2.49 23.00
N GLU A 274 18.17 -2.79 21.71
CA GLU A 274 17.63 -1.96 20.63
C GLU A 274 16.10 -1.85 20.69
N TYR A 275 15.40 -2.97 20.91
CA TYR A 275 13.94 -2.95 21.04
C TYR A 275 13.48 -2.24 22.32
N ILE A 276 14.19 -2.47 23.43
CA ILE A 276 13.93 -1.78 24.70
C ILE A 276 14.10 -0.27 24.53
N ALA A 277 15.21 0.16 23.92
CA ALA A 277 15.48 1.57 23.66
C ALA A 277 14.45 2.19 22.73
N LEU A 278 13.94 1.45 21.73
CA LEU A 278 12.86 1.90 20.86
C LEU A 278 11.60 2.21 21.70
N LEU A 279 11.14 1.28 22.52
CA LEU A 279 9.96 1.48 23.38
C LEU A 279 10.13 2.65 24.36
N GLU A 280 11.29 2.77 24.99
CA GLU A 280 11.62 3.89 25.87
C GLU A 280 11.63 5.23 25.13
N SER A 281 12.15 5.26 23.90
CA SER A 281 12.16 6.47 23.08
C SER A 281 10.76 6.92 22.70
N VAL A 282 9.86 5.99 22.36
CA VAL A 282 8.46 6.31 22.03
C VAL A 282 7.72 6.82 23.26
N ARG A 283 7.92 6.20 24.43
CA ARG A 283 7.37 6.71 25.70
C ARG A 283 7.84 8.14 25.97
N ALA A 284 9.13 8.40 25.80
CA ALA A 284 9.68 9.73 26.00
C ALA A 284 9.07 10.77 25.04
N LEU A 285 8.80 10.43 23.77
CA LEU A 285 8.10 11.33 22.84
C LEU A 285 6.69 11.66 23.35
N SER A 286 5.94 10.65 23.83
CA SER A 286 4.60 10.85 24.40
C SER A 286 4.64 11.74 25.65
N GLU A 287 5.54 11.45 26.61
CA GLU A 287 5.71 12.23 27.84
C GLU A 287 6.16 13.69 27.60
N ASN A 288 6.84 13.95 26.48
CA ASN A 288 7.27 15.29 26.06
C ASN A 288 6.29 15.98 25.11
N GLY A 289 5.09 15.43 24.92
CA GLY A 289 4.01 16.09 24.17
C GLY A 289 4.17 16.10 22.65
N TYR A 290 4.95 15.17 22.06
CA TYR A 290 5.09 15.09 20.60
C TYR A 290 3.81 14.60 19.91
N PHE A 291 2.93 13.88 20.62
CA PHE A 291 1.67 13.38 20.07
C PHE A 291 0.51 14.27 20.50
N GLY A 292 -0.37 14.62 19.56
CA GLY A 292 -1.47 15.56 19.77
C GLY A 292 -2.73 14.94 20.38
N SER A 293 -2.62 14.11 21.43
CA SER A 293 -3.78 13.41 22.01
C SER A 293 -4.80 14.34 22.72
N ASP A 294 -4.35 15.50 23.19
CA ASP A 294 -5.16 16.47 23.94
C ASP A 294 -5.38 17.80 23.18
N VAL A 295 -5.17 17.81 21.86
CA VAL A 295 -5.34 19.00 21.03
C VAL A 295 -6.80 19.41 20.94
N ASP A 296 -7.10 20.66 21.31
CA ASP A 296 -8.40 21.27 21.02
C ASP A 296 -8.42 21.76 19.56
N PHE A 297 -8.71 20.82 18.65
CA PHE A 297 -8.74 21.03 17.20
C PHE A 297 -9.67 22.16 16.74
N TYR A 298 -10.58 22.63 17.61
CA TYR A 298 -11.53 23.70 17.28
C TYR A 298 -11.05 25.09 17.68
N ASN A 299 -10.12 25.20 18.65
CA ASN A 299 -9.75 26.47 19.26
C ASN A 299 -8.25 26.79 19.18
N MET A 300 -7.45 25.91 18.57
CA MET A 300 -6.00 26.07 18.41
C MET A 300 -5.61 25.90 16.94
N GLU A 301 -4.73 26.75 16.44
CA GLU A 301 -4.00 26.50 15.20
C GLU A 301 -2.91 25.47 15.50
N TYR A 302 -2.92 24.32 14.84
CA TYR A 302 -2.00 23.22 15.09
C TYR A 302 -1.32 22.78 13.79
N TYR A 303 -0.14 22.17 13.93
CA TYR A 303 0.62 21.61 12.82
C TYR A 303 1.09 20.21 13.16
N PHE A 304 0.90 19.27 12.25
CA PHE A 304 1.61 17.99 12.28
C PHE A 304 2.82 18.08 11.37
N ALA A 305 4.00 17.75 11.88
CA ALA A 305 5.22 17.74 11.08
C ALA A 305 5.17 16.69 9.97
N ALA A 306 4.41 15.62 10.20
CA ALA A 306 4.25 14.49 9.32
C ALA A 306 2.82 13.96 9.31
N GLU A 307 2.40 13.42 8.16
CA GLU A 307 1.10 12.78 7.97
C GLU A 307 1.25 11.52 7.10
N CYS A 308 0.44 10.50 7.40
CA CYS A 308 0.24 9.33 6.55
C CYS A 308 -1.18 9.39 6.01
N ASP A 309 -1.35 9.29 4.69
CA ASP A 309 -2.67 9.34 4.06
C ASP A 309 -2.82 8.22 3.01
N TYR A 310 -4.01 8.09 2.44
CA TYR A 310 -4.30 7.14 1.37
C TYR A 310 -3.69 7.60 0.05
N ASP A 311 -3.18 6.66 -0.74
CA ASP A 311 -2.58 6.89 -2.07
C ASP A 311 -3.25 7.96 -2.95
N VAL A 312 -4.53 7.81 -3.29
CA VAL A 312 -5.29 8.74 -4.12
C VAL A 312 -5.50 10.10 -3.46
N GLN A 313 -5.58 10.13 -2.14
CA GLN A 313 -5.76 11.34 -1.36
C GLN A 313 -4.46 12.13 -1.28
N ALA A 314 -3.38 11.47 -0.86
CA ALA A 314 -2.05 12.04 -0.75
C ALA A 314 -1.58 12.64 -2.08
N ALA A 315 -1.82 11.96 -3.21
CA ALA A 315 -1.47 12.47 -4.54
C ALA A 315 -2.28 13.72 -4.93
N TYR A 316 -3.50 13.88 -4.42
CA TYR A 316 -4.30 15.08 -4.70
C TYR A 316 -3.78 16.25 -3.86
N TYR A 317 -3.58 16.01 -2.56
CA TYR A 317 -3.09 17.03 -1.63
C TYR A 317 -1.64 17.44 -1.87
N SER A 318 -0.84 16.61 -2.54
CA SER A 318 0.53 16.97 -2.94
C SER A 318 0.60 18.15 -3.93
N MET A 319 -0.53 18.49 -4.55
CA MET A 319 -0.65 19.65 -5.45
C MET A 319 -1.18 20.91 -4.74
N ASP A 320 -1.39 20.87 -3.42
CA ASP A 320 -1.83 22.05 -2.68
C ASP A 320 -0.73 23.11 -2.68
N THR A 321 -1.01 24.23 -3.33
CA THR A 321 -0.06 25.35 -3.48
C THR A 321 -0.21 26.42 -2.39
N LYS A 322 -1.14 26.25 -1.45
CA LYS A 322 -1.55 27.31 -0.53
C LYS A 322 -1.37 26.97 0.94
N ASN A 323 -1.90 25.83 1.41
CA ASN A 323 -2.06 25.58 2.85
C ASN A 323 -1.79 24.12 3.28
N GLY A 324 -1.15 23.30 2.43
CA GLY A 324 -1.19 21.83 2.57
C GLY A 324 0.06 21.18 3.15
N ALA A 325 0.03 19.84 3.16
CA ALA A 325 1.22 19.02 3.30
C ALA A 325 2.07 19.16 2.02
N ASN A 326 3.36 19.43 2.17
CA ASN A 326 4.31 19.35 1.05
C ASN A 326 4.97 17.98 1.07
N HIS A 327 5.53 17.60 -0.09
CA HIS A 327 6.34 16.39 -0.21
C HIS A 327 5.55 15.12 0.11
N CYS A 328 4.32 15.02 -0.39
CA CYS A 328 3.65 13.73 -0.39
C CYS A 328 4.37 12.78 -1.35
N MET A 329 4.61 11.55 -0.91
CA MET A 329 5.28 10.53 -1.71
C MET A 329 4.98 9.12 -1.20
N PRO A 330 5.23 8.08 -2.02
CA PRO A 330 5.23 6.71 -1.54
C PRO A 330 6.32 6.52 -0.47
N LEU A 331 5.98 5.80 0.60
CA LEU A 331 6.99 5.32 1.56
C LEU A 331 7.76 4.14 0.97
N THR A 332 9.04 4.10 1.29
CA THR A 332 9.87 2.93 1.04
C THR A 332 10.05 2.10 2.32
N ASP A 333 10.48 0.85 2.16
CA ASP A 333 11.11 0.11 3.26
C ASP A 333 12.56 0.57 3.49
N ALA A 334 13.22 0.02 4.51
CA ALA A 334 14.60 0.34 4.84
C ALA A 334 15.60 0.04 3.70
N GLU A 335 15.22 -0.83 2.75
CA GLU A 335 15.98 -1.16 1.55
C GLU A 335 15.68 -0.24 0.35
N GLY A 336 14.78 0.74 0.50
CA GLY A 336 14.42 1.70 -0.55
C GLY A 336 13.38 1.18 -1.54
N ARG A 337 12.63 0.13 -1.20
CA ARG A 337 11.58 -0.44 -2.05
C ARG A 337 10.22 0.14 -1.72
N THR A 338 9.44 0.47 -2.74
CA THR A 338 8.03 0.86 -2.60
C THR A 338 7.16 -0.38 -2.70
N LEU A 339 6.46 -0.70 -1.60
CA LEU A 339 5.77 -1.98 -1.45
C LEU A 339 4.26 -1.84 -1.60
N ILE A 340 3.66 -2.65 -2.50
CA ILE A 340 2.21 -2.86 -2.47
C ILE A 340 1.79 -3.74 -1.30
N LYS A 341 0.56 -3.57 -0.83
CA LYS A 341 -0.03 -4.42 0.21
C LYS A 341 -0.58 -5.69 -0.41
N SER A 342 -0.12 -6.83 0.11
CA SER A 342 -0.69 -8.12 -0.25
C SER A 342 -2.19 -8.22 -0.02
N ASN A 343 -2.78 -7.43 0.90
CA ASN A 343 -4.22 -7.41 1.17
C ASN A 343 -5.12 -7.12 -0.05
N SER A 344 -4.58 -6.55 -1.13
CA SER A 344 -5.28 -6.24 -2.37
C SER A 344 -4.87 -7.16 -3.53
N CYS A 345 -4.50 -8.41 -3.21
CA CYS A 345 -4.13 -9.43 -4.18
C CYS A 345 -5.12 -10.60 -4.23
N VAL A 346 -4.98 -11.41 -5.28
CA VAL A 346 -5.67 -12.70 -5.45
C VAL A 346 -4.66 -13.80 -5.71
N ALA A 347 -5.00 -15.01 -5.28
CA ALA A 347 -4.23 -16.23 -5.52
C ALA A 347 -5.14 -17.33 -6.10
N ILE A 348 -4.56 -18.28 -6.82
CA ILE A 348 -5.24 -19.54 -7.18
C ILE A 348 -4.83 -20.61 -6.18
N ASN A 349 -5.79 -21.36 -5.67
CA ASN A 349 -5.53 -22.52 -4.83
C ASN A 349 -4.86 -23.63 -5.67
N SER A 350 -3.65 -24.06 -5.29
CA SER A 350 -2.85 -25.08 -5.99
C SER A 350 -3.54 -26.45 -6.07
N ALA A 351 -4.50 -26.72 -5.18
CA ALA A 351 -5.31 -27.93 -5.16
C ALA A 351 -6.57 -27.84 -6.05
N SER A 352 -6.86 -26.68 -6.65
CA SER A 352 -8.00 -26.51 -7.55
C SER A 352 -7.88 -27.40 -8.79
N ALA A 353 -9.00 -28.00 -9.21
CA ALA A 353 -9.11 -28.70 -10.49
C ALA A 353 -9.42 -27.75 -11.67
N SER A 354 -9.72 -26.49 -11.39
CA SER A 354 -10.22 -25.49 -12.35
C SER A 354 -9.23 -24.33 -12.54
N LYS A 355 -7.92 -24.56 -12.41
CA LYS A 355 -6.89 -23.50 -12.41
C LYS A 355 -6.92 -22.60 -13.64
N ASP A 356 -7.02 -23.17 -14.84
CA ASP A 356 -7.07 -22.37 -16.07
C ASP A 356 -8.33 -21.50 -16.13
N LEU A 357 -9.48 -22.03 -15.70
CA LEU A 357 -10.72 -21.27 -15.63
C LEU A 357 -10.69 -20.20 -14.52
N ALA A 358 -10.03 -20.49 -13.40
CA ALA A 358 -9.79 -19.54 -12.33
C ALA A 358 -8.88 -18.39 -12.81
N TRP A 359 -7.84 -18.71 -13.58
CA TRP A 359 -7.00 -17.71 -14.24
C TRP A 359 -7.80 -16.85 -15.22
N GLU A 360 -8.71 -17.42 -16.02
CA GLU A 360 -9.57 -16.62 -16.90
C GLU A 360 -10.40 -15.59 -16.13
N PHE A 361 -10.90 -15.94 -14.94
CA PHE A 361 -11.62 -14.99 -14.11
C PHE A 361 -10.69 -13.93 -13.51
N ILE A 362 -9.49 -14.29 -13.04
CA ILE A 362 -8.49 -13.32 -12.59
C ILE A 362 -8.13 -12.36 -13.73
N ARG A 363 -7.86 -12.88 -14.93
CA ARG A 363 -7.59 -12.07 -16.14
C ARG A 363 -8.75 -11.12 -16.43
N TYR A 364 -9.99 -11.56 -16.22
CA TYR A 364 -11.17 -10.69 -16.35
C TYR A 364 -11.21 -9.60 -15.28
N LEU A 365 -10.85 -9.89 -14.02
CA LEU A 365 -10.73 -8.87 -12.97
C LEU A 365 -9.67 -7.80 -13.30
N LEU A 366 -8.60 -8.19 -13.99
CA LEU A 366 -7.55 -7.28 -14.44
C LEU A 366 -7.94 -6.48 -15.69
N SER A 367 -8.97 -6.90 -16.43
CA SER A 367 -9.36 -6.22 -17.65
C SER A 367 -9.82 -4.78 -17.43
N ASP A 368 -9.62 -3.93 -18.44
CA ASP A 368 -10.14 -2.56 -18.48
C ASP A 368 -11.64 -2.47 -18.17
N GLU A 369 -12.44 -3.47 -18.52
CA GLU A 369 -13.88 -3.47 -18.25
C GLU A 369 -14.17 -3.44 -16.75
N VAL A 370 -13.41 -4.22 -15.96
CA VAL A 370 -13.57 -4.32 -14.50
C VAL A 370 -12.78 -3.21 -13.80
N GLN A 371 -11.55 -2.93 -14.22
CA GLN A 371 -10.66 -1.98 -13.55
C GLN A 371 -11.15 -0.50 -13.61
N ILE A 372 -12.16 -0.19 -14.43
CA ILE A 372 -12.82 1.13 -14.44
C ILE A 372 -14.06 1.21 -13.55
N PHE A 373 -14.44 0.14 -12.84
CA PHE A 373 -15.64 0.15 -12.01
C PHE A 373 -15.55 1.24 -10.92
N PRO A 374 -16.65 1.97 -10.64
CA PRO A 374 -16.67 3.01 -9.61
C PRO A 374 -16.32 2.53 -8.20
N SER A 375 -16.50 1.24 -7.92
CA SER A 375 -16.22 0.57 -6.64
C SER A 375 -14.73 0.30 -6.40
N PHE A 376 -13.83 0.58 -7.35
CA PHE A 376 -12.39 0.58 -7.08
C PHE A 376 -11.98 1.86 -6.34
N HIS A 377 -11.55 1.73 -5.09
CA HIS A 377 -11.26 2.86 -4.20
C HIS A 377 -9.77 3.26 -4.12
N GLY A 378 -8.95 2.73 -5.01
CA GLY A 378 -7.51 3.00 -5.05
C GLY A 378 -6.93 2.77 -6.44
N PRO A 379 -5.61 2.96 -6.61
CA PRO A 379 -4.93 2.83 -7.88
C PRO A 379 -5.11 1.42 -8.47
N THR A 380 -5.54 1.35 -9.71
CA THR A 380 -5.79 0.09 -10.43
C THR A 380 -4.58 -0.29 -11.27
N VAL A 381 -4.45 -1.58 -11.58
CA VAL A 381 -3.23 -2.15 -12.16
C VAL A 381 -3.17 -2.02 -13.69
N SER A 382 -4.33 -1.85 -14.34
CA SER A 382 -4.40 -1.43 -15.74
C SER A 382 -4.16 0.07 -15.85
N ARG A 383 -3.45 0.52 -16.89
CA ARG A 383 -3.22 1.96 -17.13
C ARG A 383 -4.52 2.71 -17.28
N LYS A 384 -5.44 2.21 -18.11
CA LYS A 384 -6.76 2.83 -18.32
C LYS A 384 -7.62 2.88 -17.06
N GLY A 385 -7.59 1.82 -16.26
CA GLY A 385 -8.21 1.83 -14.94
C GLY A 385 -7.67 2.97 -14.08
N LEU A 386 -6.36 3.19 -14.06
CA LEU A 386 -5.74 4.25 -13.27
C LEU A 386 -6.23 5.63 -13.74
N GLU A 387 -6.37 5.83 -15.06
CA GLU A 387 -6.96 7.06 -15.61
C GLU A 387 -8.38 7.27 -15.07
N ALA A 388 -9.24 6.25 -15.11
CA ALA A 388 -10.62 6.35 -14.63
C ALA A 388 -10.71 6.57 -13.10
N VAL A 389 -9.77 6.02 -12.33
CA VAL A 389 -9.64 6.31 -10.88
C VAL A 389 -9.21 7.75 -10.68
N ALA A 390 -8.19 8.21 -11.41
CA ALA A 390 -7.68 9.57 -11.30
C ALA A 390 -8.76 10.61 -11.64
N GLU A 391 -9.50 10.43 -12.73
CA GLU A 391 -10.61 11.30 -13.12
C GLU A 391 -11.68 11.41 -12.00
N ARG A 392 -12.12 10.26 -11.47
CA ARG A 392 -13.15 10.20 -10.43
C ARG A 392 -12.71 10.85 -9.13
N TYR A 393 -11.51 10.54 -8.65
CA TYR A 393 -11.00 11.06 -7.38
C TYR A 393 -10.60 12.54 -7.49
N TYR A 394 -10.05 12.97 -8.62
CA TYR A 394 -9.82 14.39 -8.87
C TYR A 394 -11.14 15.18 -8.80
N ALA A 395 -12.19 14.71 -9.47
CA ALA A 395 -13.50 15.35 -9.41
C ALA A 395 -14.06 15.39 -7.98
N PHE A 396 -13.97 14.28 -7.24
CA PHE A 396 -14.42 14.17 -5.86
C PHE A 396 -13.71 15.17 -4.93
N TYR A 397 -12.38 15.18 -4.94
CA TYR A 397 -11.61 16.09 -4.08
C TYR A 397 -11.74 17.55 -4.51
N LYS A 398 -11.81 17.82 -5.82
CA LYS A 398 -12.05 19.16 -6.33
C LYS A 398 -13.38 19.72 -5.87
N GLU A 399 -14.45 18.92 -5.93
CA GLU A 399 -15.76 19.31 -5.42
C GLU A 399 -15.72 19.54 -3.91
N GLY A 400 -15.15 18.59 -3.15
CA GLY A 400 -15.01 18.69 -1.69
C GLY A 400 -14.23 19.91 -1.20
N ASN A 401 -13.25 20.37 -1.98
CA ASN A 401 -12.41 21.53 -1.66
C ASN A 401 -12.87 22.85 -2.32
N GLY A 402 -14.06 22.88 -2.94
CA GLY A 402 -14.59 24.11 -3.57
C GLY A 402 -13.81 24.59 -4.81
N GLY A 403 -13.01 23.72 -5.41
CA GLY A 403 -12.32 23.96 -6.69
C GLY A 403 -11.13 24.90 -6.67
N ALA A 404 -10.59 25.29 -5.51
CA ALA A 404 -9.48 26.23 -5.40
C ALA A 404 -8.24 25.62 -4.73
N GLY A 405 -7.05 26.05 -5.15
CA GLY A 405 -5.78 25.78 -4.44
C GLY A 405 -4.97 24.57 -4.91
N PHE A 406 -5.55 23.72 -5.76
CA PHE A 406 -4.92 22.49 -6.26
C PHE A 406 -4.60 22.56 -7.76
N GLY A 407 -3.70 21.68 -8.20
CA GLY A 407 -3.32 21.51 -9.59
C GLY A 407 -4.43 20.99 -10.52
N SER A 408 -4.06 20.76 -11.77
CA SER A 408 -4.90 20.20 -12.82
C SER A 408 -5.06 18.68 -12.69
N GLU A 409 -6.11 18.15 -13.33
CA GLU A 409 -6.34 16.71 -13.42
C GLU A 409 -5.17 15.96 -14.08
N ALA A 410 -4.54 16.59 -15.08
CA ALA A 410 -3.38 16.03 -15.77
C ALA A 410 -2.15 15.92 -14.85
N GLU A 411 -1.94 16.90 -13.97
CA GLU A 411 -0.88 16.86 -12.97
C GLU A 411 -1.15 15.77 -11.93
N TYR A 412 -2.39 15.66 -11.44
CA TYR A 412 -2.80 14.60 -10.50
C TYR A 412 -2.55 13.20 -11.06
N LYS A 413 -2.98 12.98 -12.31
CA LYS A 413 -2.77 11.73 -13.03
C LYS A 413 -1.28 11.41 -13.16
N ALA A 414 -0.46 12.38 -13.56
CA ALA A 414 0.98 12.19 -13.70
C ALA A 414 1.67 11.82 -12.37
N ILE A 415 1.19 12.37 -11.24
CA ILE A 415 1.68 12.02 -9.90
C ILE A 415 1.35 10.56 -9.57
N LEU A 416 0.09 10.16 -9.75
CA LEU A 416 -0.33 8.77 -9.51
C LEU A 416 0.42 7.77 -10.41
N GLU A 417 0.57 8.09 -11.70
CA GLU A 417 1.35 7.27 -12.64
C GLU A 417 2.80 7.13 -12.18
N SER A 418 3.45 8.24 -11.80
CA SER A 418 4.82 8.24 -11.28
C SER A 418 4.96 7.40 -10.00
N TRP A 419 3.98 7.44 -9.10
CA TRP A 419 3.99 6.62 -7.88
C TRP A 419 3.81 5.14 -8.19
N MET A 420 2.94 4.82 -9.14
CA MET A 420 2.75 3.45 -9.62
C MET A 420 4.01 2.88 -10.26
N GLU A 421 4.77 3.69 -10.99
CA GLU A 421 6.05 3.28 -11.61
C GLU A 421 7.18 3.02 -10.60
N GLN A 422 7.09 3.59 -9.40
CA GLN A 422 8.07 3.39 -8.33
C GLN A 422 7.91 2.05 -7.59
N ILE A 423 6.75 1.39 -7.72
CA ILE A 423 6.47 0.12 -7.05
C ILE A 423 7.42 -0.96 -7.55
N ASN A 424 8.07 -1.65 -6.61
CA ASN A 424 9.07 -2.67 -6.90
C ASN A 424 9.12 -3.80 -5.85
N GLY A 425 8.07 -3.95 -5.03
CA GLY A 425 7.96 -5.06 -4.08
C GLY A 425 6.56 -5.21 -3.49
N CYS A 426 6.39 -6.25 -2.68
CA CYS A 426 5.13 -6.55 -1.99
C CYS A 426 5.37 -6.78 -0.49
N ASP A 427 4.55 -6.13 0.33
CA ASP A 427 4.47 -6.32 1.77
C ASP A 427 3.64 -7.58 2.07
N THR A 428 4.35 -8.67 2.37
CA THR A 428 3.79 -9.97 2.73
C THR A 428 3.92 -10.29 4.23
N LEU A 429 4.29 -9.29 5.06
CA LEU A 429 4.39 -9.45 6.50
C LEU A 429 3.04 -9.90 7.06
N ASP A 430 3.03 -11.02 7.81
CA ASP A 430 1.80 -11.49 8.42
C ASP A 430 1.31 -10.50 9.48
N GLY A 431 0.09 -9.99 9.30
CA GLY A 431 -0.58 -9.14 10.29
C GLY A 431 -0.59 -9.73 11.70
N ALA A 432 -0.66 -11.07 11.85
CA ALA A 432 -0.63 -11.72 13.18
C ALA A 432 0.66 -11.41 13.97
N ILE A 433 1.78 -11.20 13.28
CA ILE A 433 3.04 -10.79 13.92
C ILE A 433 2.87 -9.39 14.53
N MET A 434 2.31 -8.46 13.77
CA MET A 434 2.10 -7.10 14.22
C MET A 434 0.99 -6.99 15.27
N ASP A 435 -0.05 -7.83 15.20
CA ASP A 435 -1.09 -7.91 16.24
C ASP A 435 -0.48 -8.29 17.60
N LEU A 436 0.46 -9.25 17.63
CA LEU A 436 1.20 -9.62 18.84
C LEU A 436 2.08 -8.48 19.34
N VAL A 437 2.76 -7.77 18.44
CA VAL A 437 3.58 -6.58 18.77
C VAL A 437 2.71 -5.51 19.42
N ASP A 438 1.58 -5.19 18.82
CA ASP A 438 0.67 -4.14 19.29
C ASP A 438 0.04 -4.51 20.65
N GLU A 439 -0.34 -5.78 20.84
CA GLU A 439 -0.90 -6.26 22.11
C GLU A 439 0.08 -6.09 23.27
N GLU A 440 1.34 -6.53 23.10
CA GLU A 440 2.35 -6.42 24.16
C GLU A 440 2.82 -4.97 24.38
N ASN A 441 2.96 -4.19 23.31
CA ASN A 441 3.35 -2.79 23.42
C ASN A 441 2.27 -1.93 24.08
N SER A 442 0.99 -2.21 23.83
CA SER A 442 -0.12 -1.54 24.52
C SER A 442 -0.05 -1.73 26.04
N LYS A 443 0.33 -2.92 26.52
CA LYS A 443 0.54 -3.20 27.95
C LYS A 443 1.71 -2.39 28.52
N TYR A 444 2.79 -2.21 27.76
CA TYR A 444 3.90 -1.34 28.17
C TYR A 444 3.46 0.11 28.28
N PHE A 445 2.86 0.68 27.24
CA PHE A 445 2.50 2.09 27.19
C PHE A 445 1.42 2.46 28.23
N SER A 446 0.52 1.53 28.55
CA SER A 446 -0.44 1.68 29.66
C SER A 446 0.15 1.45 31.06
N GLY A 447 1.46 1.18 31.17
CA GLY A 447 2.17 1.02 32.44
C GLY A 447 1.95 -0.34 33.14
N GLN A 448 1.39 -1.33 32.43
CA GLN A 448 1.11 -2.65 32.98
C GLN A 448 2.37 -3.55 33.06
N GLN A 449 3.41 -3.25 32.27
CA GLN A 449 4.68 -3.99 32.25
C GLN A 449 5.87 -3.11 31.87
N THR A 450 7.10 -3.57 32.16
CA THR A 450 8.33 -2.88 31.76
C THR A 450 8.70 -3.18 30.31
N ALA A 451 9.60 -2.38 29.72
CA ALA A 451 10.08 -2.61 28.36
C ALA A 451 10.78 -3.97 28.23
N GLU A 452 11.56 -4.39 29.23
CA GLU A 452 12.25 -5.67 29.24
C GLU A 452 11.30 -6.87 29.35
N ASP A 453 10.24 -6.74 30.15
CA ASP A 453 9.22 -7.78 30.26
C ASP A 453 8.41 -7.90 28.97
N THR A 454 8.11 -6.78 28.32
CA THR A 454 7.47 -6.71 27.00
C THR A 454 8.31 -7.43 25.95
N ALA A 455 9.58 -7.06 25.84
CA ALA A 455 10.54 -7.65 24.91
C ALA A 455 10.65 -9.18 25.08
N LYS A 456 10.75 -9.67 26.32
CA LYS A 456 10.83 -11.11 26.62
C LYS A 456 9.53 -11.86 26.30
N ARG A 457 8.38 -11.27 26.61
CA ARG A 457 7.06 -11.89 26.35
C ARG A 457 6.80 -12.01 24.85
N LEU A 458 7.01 -10.90 24.14
CA LEU A 458 6.82 -10.82 22.71
C LEU A 458 7.75 -11.79 21.97
N LYS A 459 9.03 -11.87 22.36
CA LYS A 459 9.95 -12.87 21.82
C LYS A 459 9.39 -14.29 21.96
N ARG A 460 8.94 -14.67 23.16
CA ARG A 460 8.38 -16.01 23.39
C ARG A 460 7.12 -16.26 22.56
N GLN A 461 6.23 -15.29 22.44
CA GLN A 461 5.01 -15.40 21.62
C GLN A 461 5.35 -15.59 20.15
N LEU A 462 6.29 -14.82 19.61
CA LEU A 462 6.70 -14.94 18.22
C LEU A 462 7.49 -16.22 17.95
N GLU A 463 8.37 -16.65 18.86
CA GLU A 463 9.00 -17.97 18.79
C GLU A 463 7.96 -19.10 18.78
N GLN A 464 6.89 -18.98 19.56
CA GLN A 464 5.79 -19.94 19.52
C GLN A 464 5.07 -19.89 18.17
N TYR A 465 4.70 -18.69 17.70
CA TYR A 465 4.03 -18.49 16.42
C TYR A 465 4.82 -19.10 15.25
N PHE A 466 6.14 -18.95 15.21
CA PHE A 466 6.97 -19.55 14.16
C PHE A 466 7.17 -21.08 14.27
N ASN A 467 6.91 -21.66 15.44
CA ASN A 467 6.98 -23.10 15.65
C ASN A 467 5.65 -23.82 15.35
N GLU A 468 4.57 -23.07 15.13
CA GLU A 468 3.23 -23.54 14.75
C GLU A 468 3.01 -23.45 13.23
#